data_AF-A0A7V9CRS3-F1
#
_entry.id   AF-A0A7V9CRS3-F1
#
_cell.length_a   1.000
_cell.length_b   1.000
_cell.length_c   1.000
_cell.angle_alpha   90.00
_cell.angle_beta   90.00
_cell.angle_gamma   90.00
#
_symmetry.space_group_name_H-M   'P 1'
#
loop_
_entity.id
_entity.type
_entity.pdbx_description
1 polymer ?
#
loop_
_entity_poly.entity_id
_entity_poly.type
_entity_poly.pdbx_seq_one_letter_code
_entity_poly.pdbx_strand_id
1 'polypeptide(L)'
;MSDWGDSCVSHPFHTLVVTLRVTAWKQGLEPGGRELLGLRDAYLTAFAGFGSRADLERAADLAHRTGTIARALAWARYVATMDEPFRSEVVSSVPYGLKRFLAGGPLGSLAT
;
A
#
# COMPACT_ATOMS: atom_id res chain seq x y z
N MET A 1 5.64 -16.81 -13.11
CA MET A 1 5.31 -15.99 -11.93
C MET A 1 6.51 -15.12 -11.64
N SER A 2 6.55 -13.93 -12.25
CA SER A 2 7.73 -13.06 -12.29
C SER A 2 7.29 -11.64 -11.93
N ASP A 3 7.03 -11.39 -10.63
CA ASP A 3 6.72 -10.06 -10.08
C ASP A 3 7.13 -9.98 -8.59
N TRP A 4 8.23 -10.66 -8.22
CA TRP A 4 8.71 -10.74 -6.83
C TRP A 4 9.91 -9.81 -6.57
N GLY A 5 10.24 -8.93 -7.51
CA GLY A 5 11.44 -8.10 -7.47
C GLY A 5 11.47 -7.08 -6.32
N ASP A 6 10.31 -6.68 -5.79
CA ASP A 6 10.16 -5.79 -4.65
C ASP A 6 9.75 -6.51 -3.35
N SER A 7 9.76 -7.84 -3.35
CA SER A 7 9.33 -8.63 -2.19
C SER A 7 10.31 -8.58 -1.03
N CYS A 8 9.78 -8.62 0.19
CA CYS A 8 10.56 -8.61 1.42
C CYS A 8 9.79 -9.26 2.58
N VAL A 9 10.49 -9.59 3.67
CA VAL A 9 9.86 -9.93 4.96
C VAL A 9 9.55 -8.63 5.70
N SER A 10 8.27 -8.37 5.96
CA SER A 10 7.79 -7.14 6.58
C SER A 10 6.48 -7.37 7.34
N HIS A 11 5.87 -6.30 7.86
CA HIS A 11 4.58 -6.41 8.53
C HIS A 11 3.52 -6.94 7.54
N PRO A 12 2.73 -7.97 7.89
CA PRO A 12 1.83 -8.63 6.94
C PRO A 12 0.83 -7.67 6.30
N PHE A 13 0.45 -6.61 7.03
CA PHE A 13 -0.56 -5.65 6.56
C PHE A 13 -0.01 -4.62 5.56
N HIS A 14 1.31 -4.59 5.28
CA HIS A 14 1.86 -3.74 4.22
C HIS A 14 1.29 -4.08 2.83
N THR A 15 0.88 -5.32 2.61
CA THR A 15 0.22 -5.75 1.36
C THR A 15 -1.10 -5.00 1.08
N LEU A 16 -1.80 -4.54 2.13
CA LEU A 16 -3.07 -3.83 2.01
C LEU A 16 -2.90 -2.47 1.30
N VAL A 17 -1.71 -1.86 1.34
CA VAL A 17 -1.43 -0.56 0.71
C VAL A 17 -1.69 -0.61 -0.79
N VAL A 18 -1.14 -1.61 -1.48
CA VAL A 18 -1.31 -1.74 -2.93
C VAL A 18 -2.65 -2.37 -3.25
N THR A 19 -3.02 -3.42 -2.51
CA THR A 19 -4.25 -4.19 -2.74
C THR A 19 -5.48 -3.29 -2.68
N LEU A 20 -5.70 -2.57 -1.56
CA LEU A 20 -6.90 -1.74 -1.41
C LEU A 20 -6.89 -0.54 -2.36
N ARG A 21 -5.72 0.04 -2.64
CA ARG A 21 -5.58 1.16 -3.59
C ARG A 21 -5.94 0.75 -5.02
N VAL A 22 -5.36 -0.35 -5.50
CA VAL A 22 -5.62 -0.83 -6.87
C VAL A 22 -7.07 -1.26 -7.01
N THR A 23 -7.65 -1.90 -5.98
CA THR A 23 -9.08 -2.22 -5.96
C THR A 23 -9.94 -0.96 -6.01
N ALA A 24 -9.64 0.05 -5.18
CA ALA A 24 -10.37 1.32 -5.20
C ALA A 24 -10.35 1.97 -6.58
N TRP A 25 -9.17 2.07 -7.21
CA TRP A 25 -9.03 2.66 -8.54
C TRP A 25 -9.74 1.85 -9.63
N LYS A 26 -9.54 0.53 -9.68
CA LYS A 26 -10.12 -0.31 -10.74
C LYS A 26 -11.64 -0.42 -10.66
N GLN A 27 -12.19 -0.33 -9.45
CA GLN A 27 -13.63 -0.50 -9.20
C GLN A 27 -14.34 0.82 -8.94
N GLY A 28 -13.65 1.96 -8.99
CA GLY A 28 -14.23 3.28 -8.71
C GLY A 28 -14.80 3.40 -7.30
N LEU A 29 -14.18 2.76 -6.31
CA LEU A 29 -14.65 2.78 -4.92
C LEU A 29 -14.06 3.95 -4.14
N GLU A 30 -14.87 4.49 -3.23
CA GLU A 30 -14.44 5.53 -2.32
C GLU A 30 -13.33 5.03 -1.36
N PRO A 31 -12.18 5.72 -1.28
CA PRO A 31 -11.17 5.45 -0.27
C PRO A 31 -11.75 5.51 1.15
N GLY A 32 -11.47 4.50 1.98
CA GLY A 32 -12.08 4.35 3.31
C GLY A 32 -13.57 3.99 3.30
N GLY A 33 -14.15 3.75 2.12
CA GLY A 33 -15.54 3.33 1.97
C GLY A 33 -15.81 1.94 2.54
N ARG A 34 -17.11 1.63 2.71
CA ARG A 34 -17.59 0.38 3.32
C ARG A 34 -17.00 -0.86 2.65
N GLU A 35 -16.89 -0.86 1.34
CA GLU A 35 -16.40 -1.95 0.51
C GLU A 35 -14.92 -2.24 0.82
N LEU A 36 -14.08 -1.21 0.90
CA LEU A 36 -12.66 -1.35 1.21
C LEU A 36 -12.43 -1.76 2.67
N LEU A 37 -13.21 -1.22 3.60
CA LEU A 37 -13.17 -1.64 5.00
C LEU A 37 -13.61 -3.10 5.15
N GLY A 38 -14.61 -3.54 4.39
CA GLY A 38 -15.02 -4.95 4.35
C GLY A 38 -13.89 -5.87 3.85
N LEU A 39 -13.17 -5.46 2.80
CA LEU A 39 -12.00 -6.20 2.29
C LEU A 39 -10.86 -6.25 3.31
N ARG A 40 -10.59 -5.13 4.01
CA ARG A 40 -9.63 -5.08 5.12
C ARG A 40 -10.05 -6.09 6.19
N ASP A 41 -11.29 -6.03 6.66
CA ASP A 41 -11.78 -6.84 7.77
C ASP A 41 -11.75 -8.35 7.44
N ALA A 42 -12.09 -8.71 6.19
CA ALA A 42 -11.96 -10.08 5.71
C ALA A 42 -10.49 -10.56 5.77
N TYR A 43 -9.54 -9.72 5.36
CA TYR A 43 -8.11 -10.04 5.44
C TYR A 43 -7.62 -10.17 6.89
N LEU A 44 -8.08 -9.32 7.80
CA LEU A 44 -7.70 -9.36 9.22
C LEU A 44 -8.20 -10.61 9.95
N THR A 45 -9.20 -11.31 9.42
CA THR A 45 -9.74 -12.54 10.04
C THR A 45 -8.66 -13.63 10.16
N ALA A 46 -7.71 -13.69 9.22
CA ALA A 46 -6.58 -14.62 9.28
C ALA A 46 -5.62 -14.34 10.46
N PHE A 47 -5.75 -13.18 11.11
CA PHE A 47 -4.87 -12.71 12.18
C PHE A 47 -5.60 -12.58 13.53
N ALA A 48 -6.83 -13.10 13.65
CA ALA A 48 -7.66 -12.98 14.84
C ALA A 48 -7.00 -13.51 16.14
N GLY A 49 -6.01 -14.41 16.03
CA GLY A 49 -5.25 -14.93 17.17
C GLY A 49 -4.16 -13.99 17.72
N PHE A 50 -3.87 -12.87 17.05
CA PHE A 50 -2.77 -11.96 17.41
C PHE A 50 -3.21 -10.68 18.12
N GLY A 51 -4.50 -10.48 18.37
CA GLY A 51 -5.02 -9.31 19.08
C GLY A 51 -6.54 -9.16 18.96
N SER A 52 -7.10 -8.19 19.67
CA SER A 52 -8.51 -7.86 19.50
C SER A 52 -8.76 -7.29 18.10
N ARG A 53 -10.02 -7.29 17.65
CA ARG A 53 -10.41 -6.65 16.37
C ARG A 53 -9.90 -5.21 16.29
N ALA A 54 -10.07 -4.43 17.37
CA ALA A 54 -9.62 -3.04 17.42
C ALA A 54 -8.08 -2.90 17.36
N ASP A 55 -7.33 -3.89 17.86
CA ASP A 55 -5.87 -3.90 17.73
C ASP A 55 -5.43 -4.17 16.29
N LEU A 56 -6.08 -5.12 15.63
CA LEU A 56 -5.79 -5.47 14.23
C LEU A 56 -6.15 -4.33 13.28
N GLU A 57 -7.28 -3.66 13.51
CA GLU A 57 -7.69 -2.48 12.74
C GLU A 57 -6.68 -1.33 12.90
N ARG A 58 -6.27 -1.02 14.15
CA ARG A 58 -5.22 -0.01 14.40
C ARG A 58 -3.90 -0.39 13.74
N ALA A 59 -3.51 -1.66 13.83
CA ALA A 59 -2.30 -2.14 13.17
C ALA A 59 -2.39 -2.00 11.64
N ALA A 60 -3.56 -2.22 11.04
CA ALA A 60 -3.78 -2.03 9.61
C ALA A 60 -3.61 -0.55 9.20
N ASP A 61 -4.14 0.37 10.00
CA ASP A 61 -4.00 1.81 9.75
C ASP A 61 -2.54 2.28 9.86
N LEU A 62 -1.80 1.80 10.87
CA LEU A 62 -0.36 2.07 11.02
C LEU A 62 0.46 1.44 9.88
N ALA A 63 0.11 0.20 9.50
CA ALA A 63 0.74 -0.50 8.40
C ALA A 63 0.48 0.19 7.06
N HIS A 64 -0.68 0.82 6.87
CA HIS A 64 -0.95 1.60 5.67
C HIS A 64 0.01 2.78 5.52
N ARG A 65 0.24 3.50 6.62
CA ARG A 65 1.19 4.63 6.65
C ARG A 65 2.63 4.17 6.41
N THR A 66 3.10 3.20 7.18
CA THR A 66 4.48 2.70 7.11
C THR A 66 4.77 1.95 5.80
N GLY A 67 3.82 1.16 5.31
CA GLY A 67 3.92 0.45 4.03
C GLY A 67 3.95 1.38 2.82
N THR A 68 3.30 2.54 2.90
CA THR A 68 3.40 3.58 1.86
C THR A 68 4.83 4.13 1.75
N ILE A 69 5.52 4.37 2.87
CA ILE A 69 6.93 4.78 2.88
C ILE A 69 7.81 3.64 2.34
N ALA A 70 7.62 2.43 2.84
CA ALA A 70 8.40 1.27 2.42
C ALA A 70 8.34 1.08 0.89
N ARG A 71 7.15 1.25 0.29
CA ARG A 71 6.97 1.22 -1.16
C ARG A 71 7.71 2.37 -1.86
N ALA A 72 7.66 3.59 -1.35
CA ALA A 72 8.38 4.72 -1.95
C ALA A 72 9.90 4.45 -2.00
N LEU A 73 10.46 3.87 -0.94
CA LEU A 73 11.88 3.49 -0.87
C LEU A 73 12.21 2.32 -1.80
N ALA A 74 11.33 1.33 -1.93
CA ALA A 74 11.50 0.23 -2.89
C ALA A 74 11.52 0.74 -4.34
N TRP A 75 10.60 1.65 -4.69
CA TRP A 75 10.61 2.31 -6.00
C TRP A 75 11.85 3.17 -6.20
N ALA A 76 12.30 3.92 -5.20
CA ALA A 76 13.52 4.72 -5.30
C ALA A 76 14.74 3.86 -5.66
N ARG A 77 14.89 2.71 -4.99
CA ARG A 77 15.95 1.74 -5.29
C ARG A 77 15.82 1.16 -6.70
N TYR A 78 14.60 0.79 -7.11
CA TYR A 78 14.36 0.20 -8.42
C TYR A 78 14.64 1.19 -9.57
N VAL A 79 14.14 2.42 -9.46
CA VAL A 79 14.36 3.48 -10.45
C VAL A 79 15.84 3.84 -10.57
N ALA A 80 16.59 3.82 -9.47
CA ALA A 80 18.02 4.12 -9.47
C ALA A 80 18.86 3.11 -10.28
N THR A 81 18.35 1.90 -10.52
CA THR A 81 19.04 0.87 -11.32
C THR A 81 18.57 0.81 -12.78
N MET A 82 17.63 1.67 -13.19
CA MET A 82 17.06 1.64 -14.52
C MET A 82 17.82 2.56 -15.49
N ASP A 83 17.89 2.14 -16.75
CA ASP A 83 18.36 2.96 -17.87
C ASP A 83 17.21 3.71 -18.56
N GLU A 84 17.55 4.70 -19.39
CA GLU A 84 16.55 5.30 -20.29
C GLU A 84 16.16 4.32 -21.42
N PRO A 85 14.92 4.40 -21.94
CA PRO A 85 13.86 5.36 -21.59
C PRO A 85 13.02 4.92 -20.38
N PHE A 86 13.17 3.68 -19.91
CA PHE A 86 12.30 3.07 -18.90
C PHE A 86 12.27 3.86 -17.59
N ARG A 87 13.40 4.43 -17.19
CA ARG A 87 13.49 5.27 -15.99
C ARG A 87 12.52 6.45 -16.04
N SER A 88 12.44 7.16 -17.16
CA SER A 88 11.58 8.34 -17.32
C SER A 88 10.09 8.01 -17.19
N GLU A 89 9.68 6.80 -17.56
CA GLU A 89 8.28 6.35 -17.46
C GLU A 89 7.82 6.17 -16.01
N VAL A 90 8.74 5.77 -15.13
CA VAL A 90 8.39 5.35 -13.75
C VAL A 90 8.95 6.25 -12.65
N VAL A 91 9.82 7.21 -12.96
CA VAL A 91 10.46 8.08 -11.96
C VAL A 91 9.45 8.85 -11.09
N SER A 92 8.27 9.17 -11.62
CA SER A 92 7.19 9.82 -10.87
C SER A 92 6.60 8.95 -9.75
N SER A 93 6.82 7.63 -9.78
CA SER A 93 6.37 6.68 -8.75
C SER A 93 7.05 6.91 -7.39
N VAL A 94 8.27 7.44 -7.39
CA VAL A 94 9.04 7.74 -6.16
C VAL A 94 8.38 8.86 -5.36
N PRO A 95 8.21 10.10 -5.89
CA PRO A 95 7.53 11.17 -5.16
C PRO A 95 6.05 10.86 -4.91
N TYR A 96 5.39 10.05 -5.75
CA TYR A 96 4.01 9.63 -5.56
C TYR A 96 3.77 8.90 -4.23
N GLY A 97 4.68 7.99 -3.86
CA GLY A 97 4.61 7.28 -2.57
C GLY A 97 4.75 8.24 -1.39
N LEU A 98 5.70 9.17 -1.46
CA LEU A 98 5.95 10.14 -0.38
C LEU A 98 4.80 11.14 -0.23
N LYS A 99 4.25 11.66 -1.33
CA LYS A 99 3.06 12.54 -1.33
C LYS A 99 1.88 11.88 -0.61
N ARG A 100 1.62 10.60 -0.87
CA ARG A 100 0.55 9.86 -0.17
C ARG A 100 0.80 9.78 1.33
N PHE A 101 2.03 9.45 1.74
CA PHE A 101 2.35 9.37 3.16
C PHE A 101 2.09 10.69 3.87
N LEU A 102 2.48 11.81 3.25
CA LEU A 102 2.27 13.16 3.79
C LEU A 102 0.80 13.57 3.80
N ALA A 103 0.02 13.18 2.79
CA ALA A 103 -1.41 13.47 2.72
C ALA A 103 -2.22 12.77 3.83
N GLY A 104 -1.78 11.59 4.28
CA GLY A 104 -2.41 10.88 5.40
C GLY A 104 -3.86 10.45 5.15
N GLY A 105 -4.23 10.23 3.89
CA GLY A 105 -5.59 9.85 3.49
C GLY A 105 -6.01 8.45 3.97
N PRO A 106 -7.31 8.13 3.89
CA PRO A 106 -7.84 6.83 4.31
C PRO A 106 -7.32 5.66 3.46
N LEU A 107 -7.56 4.44 3.93
CA LEU A 107 -7.21 3.22 3.20
C LEU A 107 -7.72 3.22 1.76
N GLY A 108 -6.84 2.91 0.81
CA GLY A 108 -7.16 2.92 -0.62
C GLY A 108 -6.91 4.27 -1.32
N SER A 109 -6.40 5.29 -0.63
CA SER A 109 -6.16 6.61 -1.20
C SER A 109 -5.19 6.59 -2.41
N LEU A 110 -5.56 7.36 -3.43
CA LEU A 110 -4.69 7.76 -4.53
C LEU A 110 -3.89 9.00 -4.13
N ALA A 111 -2.64 9.12 -4.56
CA ALA A 111 -1.93 10.39 -4.42
C ALA A 111 -2.40 11.28 -5.58
N THR A 112 -2.91 12.47 -5.26
CA THR A 112 -3.21 13.52 -6.23
C THR A 112 -1.96 14.32 -6.61
#